data_AF-A0AAJ4NAQ4-F1
#
_entry.id   AF-A0AAJ4NAQ4-F1
#
_cell.length_a   1.000
_cell.length_b   1.000
_cell.length_c   1.000
_cell.angle_alpha   90.00
_cell.angle_beta   90.00
_cell.angle_gamma   90.00
#
_symmetry.space_group_name_H-M   'P 1'
#
loop_
_entity.id
_entity.type
_entity.pdbx_description
1 polymer ?
#
loop_
_entity_poly.entity_id
_entity_poly.type
_entity_poly.pdbx_seq_one_letter_code
_entity_poly.pdbx_strand_id
1 'polypeptide(L)'
;MPFSFALGALCAIYKDKINLSSQLSIGLIILTYVFWETVAQQALFYASIFFTAIFISTWKPIVKLALKWDISYGIYVYGWPAQQLVTSVIPGHSRWLDMLITIAIAAVCGCLSWVFVERPSLKFGREFLKQQLPERARLFFTGVSSKSG
;
A
#
# COMPACT_ATOMS: atom_id res chain seq x y z
N MET A 1 10.27 6.97 -7.99
CA MET A 1 9.98 5.73 -7.22
C MET A 1 11.00 5.45 -6.11
N PRO A 2 12.33 5.42 -6.33
CA PRO A 2 13.27 5.11 -5.25
C PRO A 2 13.32 6.17 -4.13
N PHE A 3 13.24 7.45 -4.50
CA PHE A 3 13.27 8.57 -3.55
C PHE A 3 12.11 8.52 -2.53
N SER A 4 10.89 8.27 -3.01
CA SER A 4 9.68 8.23 -2.18
C SER A 4 9.72 7.10 -1.15
N PHE A 5 10.23 5.93 -1.55
CA PHE A 5 10.40 4.77 -0.68
C PHE A 5 11.47 5.02 0.40
N ALA A 6 12.63 5.56 -0.01
CA ALA A 6 13.70 5.90 0.92
C ALA A 6 13.26 6.96 1.95
N LEU A 7 12.52 7.98 1.49
CA LEU A 7 11.96 9.02 2.35
C LEU A 7 10.96 8.44 3.36
N GLY A 8 10.06 7.55 2.92
CA GLY A 8 9.13 6.84 3.81
C GLY A 8 9.84 5.95 4.83
N ALA A 9 10.87 5.20 4.42
CA ALA A 9 11.68 4.39 5.32
C ALA A 9 12.44 5.24 6.35
N LEU A 10 12.97 6.39 5.94
CA LEU A 10 13.61 7.35 6.83
C LEU A 10 12.59 7.90 7.86
N CYS A 11 11.39 8.29 7.42
CA CYS A 11 10.33 8.72 8.32
C CYS A 11 9.93 7.63 9.32
N ALA A 12 9.91 6.36 8.91
CA ALA A 12 9.61 5.23 9.79
C ALA A 12 10.72 4.99 10.85
N ILE A 13 11.99 5.16 10.48
CA ILE A 13 13.14 5.06 11.41
C ILE A 13 13.11 6.20 12.44
N TYR A 14 12.79 7.42 12.00
CA TYR A 14 12.75 8.61 12.86
C TYR A 14 11.35 8.93 13.41
N LYS A 15 10.43 7.95 13.42
CA LYS A 15 9.03 8.14 13.84
C LYS A 15 8.90 8.72 15.26
N ASP A 16 9.83 8.42 16.16
CA ASP A 16 9.80 8.89 17.55
C ASP A 16 10.23 10.36 17.69
N LYS A 17 10.85 10.93 16.64
CA LYS A 17 11.25 12.35 16.56
C LYS A 17 10.32 13.18 15.67
N ILE A 18 9.64 12.54 14.73
CA ILE A 18 8.77 13.21 13.76
C ILE A 18 7.33 13.17 14.27
N ASN A 19 6.87 14.27 14.86
CA ASN A 19 5.46 14.46 15.17
C ASN A 19 4.69 14.80 13.89
N LEU A 20 4.19 13.77 13.20
CA LEU A 20 3.25 13.94 12.08
C LEU A 20 1.92 14.45 12.64
N SER A 21 1.75 15.77 12.58
CA SER A 21 0.55 16.43 13.05
C SER A 21 -0.53 16.42 11.98
N SER A 22 -1.80 16.24 12.39
CA SER A 22 -2.94 16.34 11.47
C SER A 22 -3.04 17.75 10.89
N GLN A 23 -2.61 18.77 11.64
CA GLN A 23 -2.58 20.16 11.19
C GLN A 23 -1.67 20.36 9.99
N LEU A 24 -0.51 19.68 9.91
CA LEU A 24 0.39 19.80 8.77
C LEU A 24 -0.25 19.23 7.49
N SER A 25 -0.91 18.08 7.60
CA SER A 25 -1.61 17.46 6.46
C SER A 25 -2.74 18.35 5.95
N ILE A 26 -3.57 18.89 6.87
CA ILE A 26 -4.67 19.81 6.54
C ILE A 26 -4.11 21.12 5.93
N GLY A 27 -3.05 21.68 6.51
CA GLY A 27 -2.41 22.90 6.01
C GLY A 27 -1.89 22.75 4.59
N LEU A 28 -1.26 21.61 4.27
CA LEU A 28 -0.79 21.32 2.90
C LEU A 28 -1.94 21.13 1.91
N ILE A 29 -3.04 20.51 2.32
CA ILE A 29 -4.24 20.38 1.49
C ILE A 29 -4.81 21.77 1.19
N ILE A 30 -4.97 22.62 2.22
CA ILE A 30 -5.47 23.99 2.05
C ILE A 30 -4.55 24.79 1.12
N LEU A 31 -3.23 24.73 1.33
CA LEU A 31 -2.26 25.39 0.44
C LEU A 31 -2.38 24.90 -1.00
N THR A 32 -2.60 23.61 -1.22
CA THR A 32 -2.81 23.06 -2.56
C THR A 32 -4.03 23.70 -3.25
N TYR A 33 -5.12 23.93 -2.51
CA TYR A 33 -6.31 24.61 -3.02
C TYR A 33 -6.11 26.12 -3.20
N VAL A 34 -5.36 26.79 -2.32
CA VAL A 34 -5.08 28.24 -2.43
C VAL A 34 -4.22 28.54 -3.65
N PHE A 35 -3.26 27.68 -3.95
CA PHE A 35 -2.33 27.82 -5.08
C PHE A 35 -2.81 27.11 -6.35
N TRP A 36 -4.12 26.85 -6.46
CA TRP A 36 -4.73 26.23 -7.63
C TRP A 36 -4.39 27.03 -8.91
N GLU A 37 -3.96 26.34 -9.96
CA GLU A 37 -3.47 26.88 -11.25
C GLU A 37 -2.09 27.55 -11.26
N THR A 38 -1.33 27.47 -10.16
CA THR A 38 0.07 27.93 -10.15
C THR A 38 1.04 26.78 -10.42
N VAL A 39 2.28 27.11 -10.84
CA VAL A 39 3.38 26.12 -10.97
C VAL A 39 3.65 25.40 -9.63
N ALA A 40 3.38 26.07 -8.50
CA ALA A 40 3.53 25.50 -7.17
C ALA A 40 2.46 24.45 -6.82
N GLN A 41 1.31 24.44 -7.51
CA GLN A 41 0.20 23.50 -7.24
C GLN A 41 0.69 22.05 -7.29
N GLN A 42 1.45 21.69 -8.32
CA GLN A 42 1.87 20.30 -8.52
C GLN A 42 2.78 19.79 -7.40
N ALA A 43 3.72 20.63 -6.95
CA ALA A 43 4.59 20.30 -5.83
C ALA A 43 3.81 20.18 -4.52
N LEU A 44 2.88 21.12 -4.26
CA LEU A 44 2.02 21.10 -3.07
C LEU A 44 1.06 19.90 -3.07
N PHE A 45 0.54 19.51 -4.23
CA PHE A 45 -0.30 18.33 -4.39
C PHE A 45 0.46 17.04 -4.06
N TYR A 46 1.67 16.86 -4.57
CA TYR A 46 2.48 15.69 -4.22
C TYR A 46 2.89 15.69 -2.74
N ALA A 47 3.25 16.85 -2.18
CA ALA A 47 3.55 16.97 -0.76
C ALA A 47 2.33 16.63 0.11
N SER A 48 1.15 17.17 -0.21
CA SER A 48 -0.08 16.92 0.55
C SER A 48 -0.50 15.45 0.49
N ILE A 49 -0.44 14.80 -0.67
CA ILE A 49 -0.71 13.36 -0.78
C ILE A 49 0.30 12.56 0.04
N PHE A 50 1.59 12.87 -0.06
CA PHE A 50 2.64 12.12 0.64
C PHE A 50 2.51 12.23 2.16
N PHE A 51 2.38 13.44 2.70
CA PHE A 51 2.23 13.66 4.15
C PHE A 51 0.93 13.07 4.69
N THR A 52 -0.18 13.26 3.97
CA THR A 52 -1.47 12.69 4.35
C THR A 52 -1.42 11.17 4.35
N ALA A 53 -0.80 10.54 3.34
CA ALA A 53 -0.67 9.09 3.26
C ALA A 53 0.15 8.53 4.44
N ILE A 54 1.28 9.17 4.79
CA ILE A 54 2.08 8.77 5.96
C ILE A 54 1.27 8.96 7.25
N PHE A 55 0.62 10.12 7.42
CA PHE A 55 -0.20 10.38 8.60
C PHE A 55 -1.28 9.30 8.79
N ILE A 56 -2.04 9.01 7.73
CA ILE A 56 -3.05 7.94 7.69
C ILE A 56 -2.42 6.58 8.03
N SER A 57 -1.25 6.25 7.50
CA SER A 57 -0.57 4.98 7.79
C SER A 57 -0.14 4.82 9.26
N THR A 58 0.12 5.94 9.96
CA THR A 58 0.43 5.95 11.39
C THR A 58 -0.81 5.97 12.28
N TRP A 59 -2.00 6.15 11.71
CA TRP A 59 -3.21 6.29 12.48
C TRP A 59 -3.65 4.95 13.06
N LYS A 60 -3.68 4.86 14.40
CA LYS A 60 -4.02 3.65 15.17
C LYS A 60 -5.20 2.81 14.65
N PRO A 61 -6.39 3.36 14.29
CA PRO A 61 -7.49 2.55 13.77
C PRO A 61 -7.13 1.83 12.46
N ILE A 62 -6.34 2.47 11.59
CA ILE A 62 -5.93 1.91 10.29
C ILE A 62 -4.90 0.81 10.49
N VAL A 63 -3.92 1.04 11.38
CA VAL A 63 -2.95 0.00 11.76
C VAL A 63 -3.65 -1.22 12.36
N LYS A 64 -4.70 -1.00 13.18
CA LYS A 64 -5.52 -2.07 13.75
C LYS A 64 -6.40 -2.80 12.74
N LEU A 65 -6.77 -2.15 11.63
CA LEU A 65 -7.58 -2.76 10.57
C LEU A 65 -6.84 -3.89 9.84
N ALA A 66 -5.50 -3.98 10.00
CA ALA A 66 -4.60 -5.03 9.52
C ALA A 66 -5.33 -6.14 8.75
N LEU A 67 -5.47 -5.94 7.43
CA LEU A 67 -6.18 -6.87 6.58
C LEU A 67 -5.48 -8.23 6.66
N LYS A 68 -6.24 -9.27 7.03
CA LYS A 68 -5.75 -10.65 7.13
C LYS A 68 -5.31 -11.21 5.77
N TRP A 69 -5.68 -10.55 4.68
CA TRP A 69 -5.45 -10.94 3.29
C TRP A 69 -4.62 -9.85 2.64
N ASP A 70 -3.42 -10.20 2.17
CA ASP A 70 -2.54 -9.24 1.51
C ASP A 70 -2.90 -9.15 0.02
N ILE A 71 -4.05 -8.54 -0.26
CA ILE A 71 -4.55 -8.34 -1.63
C ILE A 71 -3.83 -7.20 -2.35
N SER A 72 -2.88 -6.54 -1.70
CA SER A 72 -2.20 -5.35 -2.20
C SER A 72 -1.43 -5.64 -3.49
N TYR A 73 -0.78 -6.81 -3.55
CA TYR A 73 -0.06 -7.27 -4.73
C TYR A 73 -1.02 -7.52 -5.90
N GLY A 74 -2.12 -8.22 -5.67
CA GLY A 74 -3.13 -8.43 -6.69
C GLY A 74 -3.72 -7.12 -7.23
N ILE A 75 -4.07 -6.16 -6.36
CA ILE A 75 -4.57 -4.85 -6.80
C ILE A 75 -3.52 -4.12 -7.65
N TYR A 76 -2.24 -4.21 -7.30
CA TYR A 76 -1.15 -3.62 -8.09
C TYR A 76 -1.06 -4.21 -9.51
N VAL A 77 -1.20 -5.53 -9.64
CA VAL A 77 -1.13 -6.22 -10.94
C VAL A 77 -2.39 -5.94 -11.78
N TYR A 78 -3.57 -6.02 -11.18
CA TYR A 78 -4.84 -5.95 -11.91
C TYR A 78 -5.42 -4.54 -12.04
N GLY A 79 -4.91 -3.55 -11.30
CA GLY A 79 -5.45 -2.19 -11.33
C GLY A 79 -5.41 -1.54 -12.71
N TRP A 80 -4.24 -1.55 -13.36
CA TRP A 80 -4.11 -0.96 -14.70
C TRP A 80 -4.91 -1.72 -15.78
N PRO A 81 -4.83 -3.07 -15.89
CA PRO A 81 -5.68 -3.81 -16.82
C PRO A 81 -7.18 -3.61 -16.58
N ALA A 82 -7.61 -3.57 -15.32
CA ALA A 82 -9.00 -3.30 -14.96
C ALA A 82 -9.44 -1.92 -15.45
N GLN A 83 -8.60 -0.90 -15.28
CA GLN A 83 -8.90 0.45 -15.75
C GLN A 83 -9.05 0.50 -17.27
N GLN A 84 -8.12 -0.12 -18.01
CA GLN A 84 -8.17 -0.20 -19.47
C GLN A 84 -9.44 -0.93 -19.96
N LEU A 85 -9.83 -2.00 -19.26
CA LEU A 85 -11.04 -2.76 -19.56
C LEU A 85 -12.31 -1.91 -19.33
N VAL A 86 -12.40 -1.21 -18.20
CA VAL A 86 -13.55 -0.35 -17.90
C VAL A 86 -13.68 0.78 -18.94
N THR A 87 -12.58 1.47 -19.24
CA THR A 87 -12.58 2.58 -20.20
C THR A 87 -12.88 2.13 -21.65
N SER A 88 -12.52 0.89 -22.01
CA SER A 88 -12.79 0.36 -23.36
C SER A 88 -14.23 -0.16 -23.54
N VAL A 89 -14.82 -0.75 -22.50
CA VAL A 89 -16.18 -1.32 -22.57
C VAL A 89 -17.26 -0.25 -22.38
N ILE A 90 -16.97 0.78 -21.58
CA ILE A 90 -17.93 1.81 -21.19
C ILE A 90 -17.37 3.20 -21.55
N PRO A 91 -17.37 3.58 -22.85
CA PRO A 91 -16.89 4.90 -23.26
C PRO A 91 -17.89 6.00 -22.87
N GLY A 92 -17.41 7.09 -22.27
CA GLY A 92 -18.18 8.33 -22.07
C GLY A 92 -18.87 8.50 -20.72
N HIS A 93 -18.57 7.67 -19.72
CA HIS A 93 -19.11 7.83 -18.37
C HIS A 93 -18.32 8.83 -17.52
N SER A 94 -18.88 9.22 -16.37
CA SER A 94 -18.20 10.07 -15.40
C SER A 94 -16.91 9.39 -14.91
N ARG A 95 -15.79 10.13 -14.93
CA ARG A 95 -14.47 9.67 -14.44
C ARG A 95 -14.53 9.05 -13.03
N TRP A 96 -15.43 9.53 -12.19
CA TRP A 96 -15.64 9.01 -10.83
C TRP A 96 -16.24 7.60 -10.83
N LEU A 97 -17.14 7.33 -11.77
CA LEU A 97 -17.82 6.05 -11.89
C LEU A 97 -16.87 4.99 -12.45
N ASP A 98 -16.05 5.36 -13.44
CA ASP A 98 -14.98 4.51 -13.96
C ASP A 98 -13.96 4.12 -12.87
N MET A 99 -13.59 5.09 -12.03
CA MET A 99 -12.68 4.85 -10.90
C MET A 99 -13.29 3.85 -9.90
N LEU A 100 -14.56 4.01 -9.53
CA LEU A 100 -15.24 3.11 -8.60
C LEU A 100 -15.36 1.69 -9.14
N ILE A 101 -15.74 1.54 -10.42
CA ILE A 101 -15.82 0.22 -11.07
C ILE A 101 -14.42 -0.41 -11.14
N THR A 102 -13.41 0.36 -11.54
CA THR A 102 -12.03 -0.12 -11.62
C THR A 102 -11.53 -0.63 -10.28
N ILE A 103 -11.74 0.13 -9.20
CA ILE A 103 -11.35 -0.27 -7.84
C ILE A 103 -12.06 -1.57 -7.44
N ALA A 104 -13.37 -1.68 -7.72
CA ALA A 104 -14.13 -2.87 -7.41
C ALA A 104 -13.60 -4.11 -8.16
N ILE A 105 -13.37 -3.99 -9.47
CA ILE A 105 -12.83 -5.09 -10.29
C ILE A 105 -11.42 -5.47 -9.83
N ALA A 106 -10.54 -4.49 -9.62
CA ALA A 106 -9.17 -4.74 -9.16
C ALA A 106 -9.14 -5.41 -7.77
N ALA A 107 -10.03 -5.01 -6.86
CA ALA A 107 -10.15 -5.63 -5.54
C ALA A 107 -10.64 -7.09 -5.64
N VAL A 108 -11.64 -7.37 -6.47
CA VAL A 108 -12.13 -8.74 -6.70
C VAL A 108 -11.02 -9.61 -7.30
N CYS A 109 -10.35 -9.15 -8.35
CA CYS A 109 -9.23 -9.86 -8.95
C CYS A 109 -8.07 -10.06 -7.95
N GLY A 110 -7.78 -9.05 -7.13
CA GLY A 110 -6.77 -9.16 -6.08
C GLY A 110 -7.13 -10.19 -5.00
N CYS A 111 -8.38 -10.24 -4.56
CA CYS A 111 -8.88 -11.28 -3.66
C CYS A 111 -8.75 -12.68 -4.26
N LEU A 112 -9.11 -12.84 -5.54
CA LEU A 112 -8.98 -14.12 -6.25
C LEU A 112 -7.50 -14.53 -6.37
N SER A 113 -6.63 -13.60 -6.77
CA SER A 113 -5.17 -13.81 -6.82
C SER A 113 -4.60 -14.29 -5.50
N TRP A 114 -5.02 -13.64 -4.40
CA TRP A 114 -4.56 -14.02 -3.07
C TRP A 114 -4.90 -15.48 -2.73
N VAL A 115 -6.14 -15.90 -2.99
CA VAL A 115 -6.61 -17.25 -2.66
C VAL A 115 -5.99 -18.31 -3.55
N PHE A 116 -5.91 -18.07 -4.86
CA PHE A 116 -5.54 -19.08 -5.84
C PHE A 116 -4.04 -19.11 -6.15
N VAL A 117 -3.33 -17.99 -6.02
CA VAL A 117 -1.94 -17.86 -6.48
C VAL A 117 -1.01 -17.52 -5.33
N GLU A 118 -1.22 -16.40 -4.65
CA GLU A 118 -0.24 -15.87 -3.70
C GLU A 118 -0.14 -16.71 -2.43
N ARG A 119 -1.26 -17.04 -1.79
CA ARG A 119 -1.26 -17.84 -0.55
C ARG A 119 -0.65 -19.24 -0.77
N PRO A 120 -0.98 -19.99 -1.84
CA PRO A 120 -0.31 -21.26 -2.13
C PRO A 120 1.18 -21.10 -2.43
N SER A 121 1.56 -20.09 -3.23
CA SER A 121 2.95 -19.86 -3.62
C SER A 121 3.84 -19.48 -2.44
N LEU A 122 3.35 -18.63 -1.53
CA LEU A 122 4.06 -18.27 -0.29
C LEU A 122 4.24 -19.47 0.63
N LYS A 123 3.23 -20.35 0.74
CA LYS A 123 3.33 -21.59 1.52
C LYS A 123 4.39 -22.51 0.92
N PHE A 124 4.37 -22.69 -0.39
CA PHE A 124 5.34 -23.53 -1.09
C PHE A 124 6.77 -22.98 -0.98
N GLY A 125 6.98 -21.69 -1.24
CA GLY A 125 8.29 -21.06 -1.11
C GLY A 125 8.86 -21.14 0.29
N ARG A 126 8.03 -20.96 1.33
CA ARG A 126 8.46 -21.09 2.73
C ARG A 126 8.91 -22.50 3.06
N GLU A 127 8.25 -23.52 2.51
CA GLU A 127 8.62 -24.92 2.73
C GLU A 127 9.90 -25.30 1.97
N PHE A 128 10.03 -24.84 0.72
CA PHE A 128 11.23 -25.04 -0.08
C PHE A 128 12.47 -24.41 0.57
N LEU A 129 12.35 -23.17 1.07
CA LEU A 129 13.42 -22.49 1.81
C LEU A 129 13.82 -23.26 3.08
N LYS A 130 12.87 -23.80 3.84
CA LYS A 130 13.19 -24.64 5.02
C LYS A 130 14.02 -25.87 4.65
N GLN A 131 13.71 -26.51 3.52
CA GLN A 131 14.44 -27.69 3.06
C GLN A 131 15.89 -27.36 2.67
N GLN A 132 16.13 -26.19 2.07
CA GLN A 132 17.48 -25.79 1.65
C GLN A 132 18.33 -25.13 2.75
N LEU A 133 17.73 -24.69 3.85
CA LEU A 133 18.47 -24.07 4.95
C LEU A 133 19.35 -25.10 5.68
N PRO A 134 20.66 -24.81 5.89
CA PRO A 134 21.53 -25.64 6.73
C PRO A 134 20.98 -25.71 8.16
N GLU A 135 21.23 -26.81 8.88
CA GLU A 135 20.65 -27.07 10.22
C GLU A 135 20.78 -25.89 11.19
N ARG A 136 21.90 -25.18 11.16
CA ARG A 136 22.16 -24.00 12.02
C ARG A 136 21.16 -22.86 11.80
N ALA A 137 20.69 -22.67 10.56
CA ALA A 137 19.70 -21.64 10.24
C ALA A 137 18.27 -22.09 10.55
N ARG A 138 17.98 -23.40 10.52
CA ARG A 138 16.67 -23.95 10.91
C ARG A 138 16.35 -23.67 12.38
N LEU A 139 17.35 -23.78 13.26
CA LEU A 139 17.22 -23.49 14.70
C LEU A 139 16.88 -22.01 14.98
N PHE A 140 17.34 -21.07 14.15
CA PHE A 140 16.98 -19.66 14.26
C PHE A 140 15.50 -19.40 13.95
N PHE A 141 14.93 -20.09 12.95
CA PHE A 141 13.53 -19.95 12.58
C PHE A 141 12.57 -20.72 13.51
N THR A 142 13.00 -21.86 14.07
CA THR A 142 12.19 -22.63 15.02
C THR A 142 12.27 -22.09 16.45
N GLY A 143 13.40 -21.51 16.86
CA GLY A 143 13.59 -20.92 18.19
C GLY A 143 12.73 -19.69 18.48
N VAL A 144 12.33 -18.94 17.44
CA VAL A 144 11.39 -17.81 17.58
C VAL A 144 9.95 -18.30 17.79
N SER A 145 9.63 -19.53 17.37
CA SER A 145 8.26 -20.10 17.52
C SER A 145 7.96 -20.65 18.91
N SER A 146 8.93 -20.70 19.84
CA SER A 146 8.76 -21.32 21.17
C SER A 146 8.49 -20.32 22.32
N LYS A 147 8.39 -19.00 22.05
CA LYS A 147 8.17 -17.98 23.10
C LYS A 147 6.80 -17.28 23.03
N SER A 148 5.77 -17.98 22.55
CA SER A 148 4.37 -17.52 22.62
C SER A 148 3.43 -18.64 23.08
N GLY A 149 3.74 -19.23 24.24
CA GLY A 149 2.83 -20.02 25.05
C GLY A 149 2.67 -19.35 26.40
#